data_AF-A0A1D1V5W2-F1
#
_entry.id   AF-A0A1D1V5W2-F1
#
_cell.length_a   1.000
_cell.length_b   1.000
_cell.length_c   1.000
_cell.angle_alpha   90.00
_cell.angle_beta   90.00
_cell.angle_gamma   90.00
#
_symmetry.space_group_name_H-M   'P 1'
#
loop_
_entity.id
_entity.type
_entity.pdbx_description
1 polymer ?
#
loop_
_entity_poly.entity_id
_entity_poly.type
_entity_poly.pdbx_seq_one_letter_code
_entity_poly.pdbx_strand_id
1 'polypeptide(L)'
;MDMDILEAEESFDVNLPSKHTYLGDLREIHATPYFAQGSLVSLPYVFVPDVVLMPNQHIPINVEPTDLDLSHLLKDVVDVEQSQSRPGFVCMAADIGYEVQQISQTHPYFLFGTVAAIVRVERRPNGGEADEDDAGHGIKMIVKGCQRCLMTEAVSQDGDAQQFRYGRFRILPDEIMESPLKVLTPPEWRNALLPNFCPAYLSRFSPALYGPFDVRDLVAEIKKEIITLQLVPAERCQDDTDFSYWLAASLPLPAHFRLQLLGACSTVHRLRSCLLMLRNFNRLDCAICKVGLALKEDGIAMTRAGLTSAYINPGGLTQEIFTVKKVSNVRVFGQATTQYTWFPGYAWRHLQCRGCHNHLGWRYDALDGHLTPKLFYGLRRGDVVPNIQPQEGLSPAQLKEFYEEHEHAMMPVYYREPKSN
;
A
#
# COMPACT_ATOMS: atom_id res chain seq x y z
N MET A 1 38.99 -30.18 -24.42
CA MET A 1 38.21 -30.56 -23.24
C MET A 1 37.95 -29.26 -22.53
N ASP A 2 36.97 -28.52 -23.03
CA ASP A 2 36.67 -27.19 -22.53
C ASP A 2 36.05 -27.34 -21.15
N MET A 3 36.72 -26.78 -20.15
CA MET A 3 36.17 -26.62 -18.83
C MET A 3 35.12 -25.52 -18.93
N ASP A 4 33.85 -25.92 -19.07
CA ASP A 4 32.73 -25.08 -18.71
C ASP A 4 32.86 -24.72 -17.23
N ILE A 5 33.47 -23.56 -16.96
CA ILE A 5 33.33 -22.88 -15.68
C ILE A 5 31.85 -22.54 -15.60
N LEU A 6 31.10 -23.27 -14.78
CA LEU A 6 29.75 -22.90 -14.39
C LEU A 6 29.85 -21.55 -13.67
N GLU A 7 29.78 -20.46 -14.42
CA GLU A 7 29.71 -19.10 -13.88
C GLU A 7 28.46 -19.01 -13.01
N ALA A 8 28.66 -18.72 -11.71
CA ALA A 8 27.60 -18.76 -10.71
C ALA A 8 26.50 -17.75 -11.07
N GLU A 9 25.24 -18.18 -11.01
CA GLU A 9 24.10 -17.27 -11.18
C GLU A 9 24.10 -16.22 -10.06
N GLU A 10 24.02 -14.94 -10.44
CA GLU A 10 23.94 -13.82 -9.52
C GLU A 10 22.47 -13.46 -9.28
N SER A 11 22.07 -13.38 -8.00
CA SER A 11 20.71 -12.97 -7.64
C SER A 11 20.59 -11.45 -7.67
N PHE A 12 19.51 -10.93 -8.28
CA PHE A 12 19.24 -9.50 -8.29
C PHE A 12 19.15 -8.92 -6.87
N ASP A 13 19.88 -7.82 -6.61
CA ASP A 13 19.81 -7.10 -5.34
C ASP A 13 18.47 -6.35 -5.21
N VAL A 14 17.54 -6.96 -4.48
CA VAL A 14 16.21 -6.44 -4.15
C VAL A 14 16.22 -5.14 -3.32
N ASN A 15 17.39 -4.65 -2.89
CA ASN A 15 17.49 -3.33 -2.25
C ASN A 15 17.58 -2.19 -3.28
N LEU A 16 18.03 -2.46 -4.51
CA LEU A 16 18.27 -1.43 -5.52
C LEU A 16 17.01 -0.62 -5.88
N PRO A 17 15.82 -1.22 -6.10
CA PRO A 17 14.65 -0.44 -6.52
C PRO A 17 14.18 0.56 -5.46
N SER A 18 14.36 0.24 -4.18
CA SER A 18 14.01 1.12 -3.05
C SER A 18 14.89 2.36 -2.90
N LYS A 19 16.04 2.38 -3.59
CA LYS A 19 16.93 3.54 -3.65
C LYS A 19 16.36 4.64 -4.55
N HIS A 20 15.52 4.27 -5.53
CA HIS A 20 14.94 5.19 -6.52
C HIS A 20 16.00 6.01 -7.27
N THR A 21 17.12 5.40 -7.66
CA THR A 21 18.24 6.09 -8.33
C THR A 21 17.86 6.74 -9.66
N TYR A 22 16.79 6.28 -10.31
CA TYR A 22 16.25 6.89 -11.52
C TYR A 22 15.66 8.29 -11.31
N LEU A 23 15.41 8.70 -10.06
CA LEU A 23 14.93 10.05 -9.71
C LEU A 23 16.05 11.10 -9.66
N GLY A 24 17.31 10.71 -9.78
CA GLY A 24 18.45 11.62 -9.67
C GLY A 24 18.89 11.88 -8.23
N ASP A 25 19.40 13.08 -7.96
CA ASP A 25 19.91 13.49 -6.65
C ASP A 25 18.78 13.93 -5.71
N LEU A 26 18.63 13.20 -4.60
CA LEU A 26 17.63 13.49 -3.57
C LEU A 26 18.31 13.81 -2.25
N ARG A 27 17.91 14.91 -1.62
CA ARG A 27 18.34 15.31 -0.27
C ARG A 27 17.47 14.62 0.78
N GLU A 28 18.09 14.07 1.82
CA GLU A 28 17.35 13.53 2.97
C GLU A 28 16.73 14.62 3.83
N ILE A 29 15.57 14.31 4.40
CA ILE A 29 14.83 15.13 5.34
C ILE A 29 14.41 14.27 6.51
N HIS A 30 14.55 14.80 7.72
CA HIS A 30 14.18 14.13 8.94
C HIS A 30 12.99 14.83 9.59
N ALA A 31 11.81 14.75 8.96
CA ALA A 31 10.56 15.23 9.54
C ALA A 31 9.66 14.04 9.88
N THR A 32 9.09 14.00 11.09
CA THR A 32 8.20 12.93 11.54
C THR A 32 6.91 13.50 12.15
N PRO A 33 5.90 13.81 11.31
CA PRO A 33 4.63 14.32 11.77
C PRO A 33 3.81 13.20 12.43
N TYR A 34 3.84 13.17 13.76
CA TYR A 34 2.91 12.39 14.56
C TYR A 34 2.00 13.32 15.35
N PHE A 35 0.76 12.91 15.57
CA PHE A 35 -0.28 13.66 16.26
C PHE A 35 -1.00 12.76 17.25
N ALA A 36 -1.66 13.36 18.24
CA ALA A 36 -2.40 12.60 19.24
C ALA A 36 -3.57 11.85 18.61
N GLN A 37 -3.77 10.58 19.00
CA GLN A 37 -4.90 9.78 18.50
C GLN A 37 -6.24 10.45 18.85
N GLY A 38 -7.19 10.44 17.91
CA GLY A 38 -8.51 11.06 18.06
C GLY A 38 -8.55 12.58 17.89
N SER A 39 -7.38 13.25 17.83
CA SER A 39 -7.30 14.70 17.63
C SER A 39 -7.75 15.13 16.24
N LEU A 40 -8.25 16.37 16.14
CA LEU A 40 -8.50 17.05 14.87
C LEU A 40 -7.31 17.95 14.54
N VAL A 41 -6.75 17.80 13.35
CA VAL A 41 -5.60 18.57 12.86
C VAL A 41 -5.91 19.20 11.51
N SER A 42 -5.40 20.42 11.29
CA SER A 42 -5.48 21.07 9.98
C SER A 42 -4.16 20.89 9.25
N LEU A 43 -4.19 20.21 8.11
CA LEU A 43 -3.00 19.87 7.33
C LEU A 43 -3.23 20.14 5.85
N PRO A 44 -2.18 20.46 5.09
CA PRO A 44 -2.26 20.45 3.65
C PRO A 44 -2.41 19.01 3.15
N TYR A 45 -3.01 18.82 1.97
CA TYR A 45 -3.20 17.48 1.41
C TYR A 45 -3.02 17.44 -0.11
N VAL A 46 -2.59 16.28 -0.60
CA VAL A 46 -2.43 15.99 -2.02
C VAL A 46 -3.19 14.74 -2.42
N PHE A 47 -3.59 14.72 -3.68
CA PHE A 47 -4.18 13.57 -4.32
C PHE A 47 -3.12 12.81 -5.10
N VAL A 48 -2.99 11.51 -4.81
CA VAL A 48 -2.13 10.60 -5.58
C VAL A 48 -3.04 9.64 -6.36
N PRO A 49 -3.11 9.77 -7.70
CA PRO A 49 -3.98 8.93 -8.52
C PRO A 49 -3.74 7.44 -8.33
N ASP A 50 -4.81 6.71 -8.03
CA ASP A 50 -4.81 5.25 -7.88
C ASP A 50 -3.79 4.72 -6.82
N VAL A 51 -3.33 5.54 -5.87
CA VAL A 51 -2.40 5.12 -4.82
C VAL A 51 -3.01 5.33 -3.44
N VAL A 52 -3.00 4.25 -2.64
CA VAL A 52 -3.35 4.30 -1.22
C VAL A 52 -2.09 4.08 -0.40
N LEU A 53 -1.58 5.16 0.19
CA LEU A 53 -0.40 5.14 1.06
C LEU A 53 -0.75 4.48 2.40
N MET A 54 -0.17 3.33 2.69
CA MET A 54 -0.29 2.70 4.00
C MET A 54 0.72 3.29 5.00
N PRO A 55 0.44 3.29 6.31
CA PRO A 55 1.45 3.54 7.33
C PRO A 55 2.69 2.67 7.14
N ASN A 56 3.87 3.26 7.40
CA ASN A 56 5.21 2.70 7.16
C ASN A 56 5.59 2.37 5.71
N GLN A 57 4.66 2.44 4.75
CA GLN A 57 4.97 2.33 3.33
C GLN A 57 5.74 3.57 2.87
N HIS A 58 6.76 3.35 2.03
CA HIS A 58 7.51 4.41 1.37
C HIS A 58 7.11 4.42 -0.10
N ILE A 59 6.74 5.58 -0.63
CA ILE A 59 6.41 5.73 -2.04
C ILE A 59 7.06 6.99 -2.60
N PRO A 60 7.52 6.97 -3.86
CA PRO A 60 7.87 8.18 -4.57
C PRO A 60 6.59 8.86 -5.09
N ILE A 61 6.48 10.18 -4.88
CA ILE A 61 5.43 11.01 -5.45
C ILE A 61 6.04 12.21 -6.17
N ASN A 62 5.35 12.70 -7.20
CA ASN A 62 5.64 13.95 -7.84
C ASN A 62 4.55 14.95 -7.46
N VAL A 63 4.91 16.11 -6.93
CA VAL A 63 3.94 17.09 -6.45
C VAL A 63 4.14 18.41 -7.17
N GLU A 64 3.08 18.96 -7.74
CA GLU A 64 3.17 20.26 -8.39
C GLU A 64 3.41 21.38 -7.37
N PRO A 65 4.17 22.44 -7.69
CA PRO A 65 4.43 23.55 -6.77
C PRO A 65 3.16 24.25 -6.26
N THR A 66 2.03 24.08 -6.96
CA THR A 66 0.72 24.63 -6.58
C THR A 66 -0.06 23.74 -5.61
N ASP A 67 0.31 22.47 -5.46
CA ASP A 67 -0.41 21.52 -4.61
C ASP A 67 0.02 21.59 -3.13
N LEU A 68 1.30 21.90 -2.85
CA LEU A 68 1.84 21.98 -1.49
C LEU A 68 2.77 23.18 -1.29
N ASP A 69 2.65 23.84 -0.13
CA ASP A 69 3.65 24.78 0.36
C ASP A 69 4.88 24.03 0.89
N LEU A 70 5.83 23.77 -0.01
CA LEU A 70 7.07 23.08 0.34
C LEU A 70 7.98 23.91 1.23
N SER A 71 7.89 25.24 1.20
CA SER A 71 8.73 26.09 2.05
C SER A 71 8.45 25.83 3.53
N HIS A 72 7.19 25.57 3.88
CA HIS A 72 6.78 25.17 5.23
C HIS A 72 7.17 23.72 5.56
N LEU A 73 7.07 22.81 4.59
CA LEU A 73 7.31 21.37 4.82
C LEU A 73 8.79 20.98 4.91
N LEU A 74 9.68 21.79 4.31
CA LEU A 74 11.11 21.52 4.24
C LEU A 74 11.92 22.18 5.38
N LYS A 75 11.26 22.75 6.39
CA LYS A 75 11.92 23.33 7.56
C LYS A 75 12.69 22.27 8.34
N ASP A 76 13.88 22.64 8.81
CA ASP A 76 14.75 21.72 9.55
C ASP A 76 14.22 21.48 10.97
N VAL A 77 14.67 20.37 11.59
CA VAL A 77 14.18 19.87 12.90
C VAL A 77 14.28 20.94 14.00
N VAL A 78 15.32 21.76 13.99
CA VAL A 78 15.53 22.83 14.98
C VAL A 78 14.43 23.90 14.90
N ASP A 79 14.00 24.27 13.68
CA ASP A 79 12.93 25.24 13.46
C ASP A 79 11.56 24.65 13.84
N VAL A 80 11.40 23.33 13.65
CA VAL A 80 10.20 22.56 14.00
C VAL A 80 9.99 22.49 15.52
N GLU A 81 11.06 22.20 16.29
CA GLU A 81 10.99 22.16 17.75
C GLU A 81 10.67 23.52 18.37
N GLN A 82 11.20 24.61 17.79
CA GLN A 82 10.93 25.98 18.25
C GLN A 82 9.53 26.47 17.89
N SER A 83 8.97 26.03 16.76
CA SER A 83 7.68 26.52 16.24
C SER A 83 6.45 25.75 16.74
N GLN A 84 6.60 24.66 17.51
CA GLN A 84 5.54 23.70 17.87
C GLN A 84 4.79 23.08 16.67
N SER A 85 5.12 23.45 15.44
CA SER A 85 4.51 22.96 14.21
C SER A 85 5.20 21.68 13.78
N ARG A 86 4.48 20.57 13.67
CA ARG A 86 5.01 19.30 13.13
C ARG A 86 4.75 19.29 11.62
N PRO A 87 5.74 19.59 10.75
CA PRO A 87 5.52 19.68 9.32
C PRO A 87 5.11 18.32 8.77
N GLY A 88 3.97 18.29 8.10
CA GLY A 88 3.40 17.10 7.50
C GLY A 88 2.26 17.49 6.58
N PHE A 89 1.85 16.54 5.75
CA PHE A 89 0.73 16.69 4.84
C PHE A 89 -0.01 15.35 4.75
N VAL A 90 -1.20 15.34 4.17
CA VAL A 90 -1.98 14.11 3.99
C VAL A 90 -1.92 13.66 2.53
N CYS A 91 -1.56 12.39 2.31
CA CYS A 91 -1.77 11.72 1.04
C CYS A 91 -3.18 11.11 1.01
N MET A 92 -3.97 11.48 0.01
CA MET A 92 -5.28 10.89 -0.27
C MET A 92 -5.27 10.20 -1.63
N ALA A 93 -5.99 9.09 -1.75
CA ALA A 93 -6.16 8.43 -3.04
C ALA A 93 -7.12 9.25 -3.92
N ALA A 94 -6.70 9.56 -5.15
CA ALA A 94 -7.42 10.54 -5.97
C ALA A 94 -8.65 10.00 -6.71
N ASP A 95 -8.92 8.69 -6.73
CA ASP A 95 -9.71 8.17 -7.86
C ASP A 95 -10.66 7.04 -7.47
N ILE A 96 -11.82 7.42 -6.92
CA ILE A 96 -13.10 6.72 -7.09
C ILE A 96 -14.25 7.77 -6.95
N GLY A 97 -14.45 8.58 -7.99
CA GLY A 97 -15.75 9.23 -8.29
C GLY A 97 -16.41 10.14 -7.25
N TYR A 98 -15.66 10.95 -6.48
CA TYR A 98 -16.26 11.87 -5.50
C TYR A 98 -15.86 13.33 -5.71
N GLU A 99 -16.77 14.25 -5.39
CA GLU A 99 -16.53 15.69 -5.34
C GLU A 99 -16.18 16.10 -3.89
N VAL A 100 -14.94 16.53 -3.67
CA VAL A 100 -14.44 17.03 -2.37
C VAL A 100 -15.30 18.18 -1.83
N GLN A 101 -16.06 18.87 -2.68
CA GLN A 101 -16.93 19.97 -2.30
C GLN A 101 -18.21 19.52 -1.56
N GLN A 102 -18.53 18.21 -1.56
CA GLN A 102 -19.71 17.64 -0.91
C GLN A 102 -19.36 16.57 0.13
N ILE A 103 -18.43 16.89 1.05
CA ILE A 103 -17.95 15.94 2.08
C ILE A 103 -19.08 15.33 2.89
N SER A 104 -20.08 16.12 3.29
CA SER A 104 -21.22 15.63 4.09
C SER A 104 -22.10 14.61 3.37
N GLN A 105 -22.03 14.55 2.03
CA GLN A 105 -22.75 13.60 1.19
C GLN A 105 -21.83 12.48 0.66
N THR A 106 -20.52 12.62 0.88
CA THR A 106 -19.50 11.67 0.44
C THR A 106 -19.43 10.52 1.43
N HIS A 107 -19.42 9.29 0.92
CA HIS A 107 -19.28 8.12 1.79
C HIS A 107 -17.90 8.17 2.51
N PRO A 108 -17.82 7.95 3.84
CA PRO A 108 -16.58 8.10 4.63
C PRO A 108 -15.38 7.32 4.09
N TYR A 109 -15.68 6.24 3.38
CA TYR A 109 -14.74 5.42 2.64
C TYR A 109 -13.78 6.18 1.71
N PHE A 110 -14.24 7.25 1.05
CA PHE A 110 -13.40 8.04 0.14
C PHE A 110 -12.62 9.16 0.86
N LEU A 111 -12.88 9.35 2.16
CA LEU A 111 -12.31 10.42 2.97
C LEU A 111 -11.10 9.96 3.80
N PHE A 112 -10.73 8.68 3.71
CA PHE A 112 -9.54 8.17 4.36
C PHE A 112 -8.26 8.65 3.67
N GLY A 113 -7.28 9.04 4.49
CA GLY A 113 -5.95 9.42 4.04
C GLY A 113 -4.88 9.01 5.04
N THR A 114 -3.64 9.28 4.68
CA THR A 114 -2.48 8.98 5.52
C THR A 114 -1.63 10.23 5.67
N VAL A 115 -1.41 10.64 6.91
CA VAL A 115 -0.40 11.65 7.26
C VAL A 115 0.96 11.13 6.81
N ALA A 116 1.68 11.93 6.04
CA ALA A 116 2.94 11.56 5.41
C ALA A 116 4.10 12.44 5.87
N ALA A 117 5.25 11.80 6.07
CA ALA A 117 6.55 12.43 6.24
C ALA A 117 7.29 12.53 4.90
N ILE A 118 7.94 13.65 4.63
CA ILE A 118 8.94 13.72 3.55
C ILE A 118 10.23 13.12 4.07
N VAL A 119 10.73 12.08 3.40
CA VAL A 119 11.98 11.39 3.75
C VAL A 119 13.12 11.86 2.86
N ARG A 120 12.84 12.04 1.57
CA ARG A 120 13.80 12.54 0.58
C ARG A 120 13.08 13.48 -0.38
N VAL A 121 13.75 14.55 -0.81
CA VAL A 121 13.23 15.52 -1.78
C VAL A 121 14.28 15.80 -2.86
N GLU A 122 13.84 16.04 -4.08
CA GLU A 122 14.69 16.49 -5.17
C GLU A 122 15.45 17.77 -4.83
N ARG A 123 16.76 17.76 -5.10
CA ARG A 123 17.61 18.93 -4.88
C ARG A 123 17.52 19.88 -6.07
N ARG A 124 16.77 20.97 -5.93
CA ARG A 124 16.83 22.06 -6.90
C ARG A 124 18.11 22.90 -6.66
N PRO A 125 18.91 23.19 -7.69
CA PRO A 125 20.05 24.08 -7.52
C PRO A 125 19.55 25.47 -7.12
N ASN A 126 20.11 26.02 -6.03
CA ASN A 126 19.81 27.38 -5.59
C ASN A 126 20.20 28.37 -6.71
N GLY A 127 19.22 29.01 -7.35
CA GLY A 127 19.44 30.12 -8.27
C GLY A 127 19.86 29.77 -9.70
N GLY A 128 19.71 28.51 -10.14
CA GLY A 128 19.67 28.21 -11.56
C GLY A 128 18.26 28.51 -12.08
N GLU A 129 18.14 29.33 -13.12
CA GLU A 129 16.92 29.39 -13.93
C GLU A 129 16.52 27.94 -14.25
N ALA A 130 15.27 27.57 -14.00
CA ALA A 130 14.76 26.29 -14.48
C ALA A 130 15.08 26.26 -15.99
N ASP A 131 15.77 25.22 -16.46
CA ASP A 131 15.88 25.00 -17.90
C ASP A 131 14.46 25.14 -18.47
N GLU A 132 14.29 25.81 -19.62
CA GLU A 132 12.95 26.01 -20.21
C GLU A 132 12.23 24.66 -20.46
N ASP A 133 12.98 23.55 -20.50
CA ASP A 133 12.50 22.17 -20.54
C ASP A 133 11.99 21.60 -19.20
N ASP A 134 12.33 22.22 -18.05
CA ASP A 134 11.94 21.83 -16.68
C ASP A 134 10.74 22.64 -16.14
N ALA A 135 10.30 23.66 -16.89
CA ALA A 135 9.14 24.49 -16.58
C ALA A 135 7.83 23.70 -16.70
N GLY A 136 7.52 22.90 -15.67
CA GLY A 136 6.32 22.06 -15.60
C GLY A 136 6.53 20.71 -14.94
N HIS A 137 7.75 20.39 -14.51
CA HIS A 137 8.00 19.16 -13.76
C HIS A 137 7.82 19.47 -12.26
N GLY A 138 6.81 18.82 -11.66
CA GLY A 138 6.62 18.81 -10.21
C GLY A 138 7.89 18.41 -9.43
N ILE A 139 7.81 18.52 -8.11
CA ILE A 139 8.92 18.19 -7.22
C ILE A 139 8.82 16.73 -6.82
N LYS A 140 9.85 15.95 -7.18
CA LYS A 140 9.95 14.53 -6.83
C LYS A 140 10.34 14.39 -5.37
N MET A 141 9.63 13.54 -4.65
CA MET A 141 9.92 13.25 -3.25
C MET A 141 9.61 11.80 -2.92
N ILE A 142 10.26 11.28 -1.89
CA ILE A 142 9.94 9.99 -1.29
C ILE A 142 9.34 10.27 0.06
N VAL A 143 8.15 9.72 0.25
CA VAL A 143 7.32 9.99 1.42
C VAL A 143 7.05 8.70 2.16
N LYS A 144 6.95 8.79 3.49
CA LYS A 144 6.62 7.67 4.37
C LYS A 144 5.25 7.91 4.99
N GLY A 145 4.36 6.93 4.92
CA GLY A 145 3.10 6.97 5.68
C GLY A 145 3.35 6.88 7.19
N CYS A 146 2.70 7.74 7.97
CA CYS A 146 2.86 7.84 9.42
C CYS A 146 1.62 7.41 10.18
N GLN A 147 0.49 8.11 10.00
CA GLN A 147 -0.75 7.86 10.73
C GLN A 147 -1.95 7.92 9.80
N ARG A 148 -2.93 7.07 10.07
CA ARG A 148 -4.21 7.10 9.36
C ARG A 148 -5.03 8.30 9.82
N CYS A 149 -5.79 8.87 8.90
CA CYS A 149 -6.68 9.97 9.19
C CYS A 149 -7.96 9.91 8.35
N LEU A 150 -8.99 10.60 8.81
CA LEU A 150 -10.26 10.77 8.12
C LEU A 150 -10.49 12.26 7.88
N MET A 151 -10.70 12.68 6.63
CA MET A 151 -11.08 14.05 6.32
C MET A 151 -12.48 14.32 6.86
N THR A 152 -12.60 15.42 7.60
CA THR A 152 -13.88 15.90 8.17
C THR A 152 -14.38 17.14 7.43
N GLU A 153 -13.47 18.02 7.02
CA GLU A 153 -13.80 19.28 6.34
C GLU A 153 -12.67 19.65 5.36
N ALA A 154 -13.02 20.24 4.22
CA ALA A 154 -12.07 20.94 3.35
C ALA A 154 -12.09 22.43 3.72
N VAL A 155 -10.90 23.03 3.86
CA VAL A 155 -10.75 24.42 4.26
C VAL A 155 -10.33 25.22 3.02
N SER A 156 -11.22 26.04 2.47
CA SER A 156 -10.81 27.11 1.54
C SER A 156 -10.21 28.26 2.35
N GLN A 157 -8.92 28.53 2.18
CA GLN A 157 -8.39 29.82 2.64
C GLN A 157 -8.81 30.88 1.64
N ASP A 158 -9.75 31.73 2.04
CA ASP A 158 -10.04 32.98 1.34
C ASP A 158 -9.00 34.01 1.77
N GLY A 159 -8.13 34.46 0.84
CA GLY A 159 -7.38 35.69 1.07
C GLY A 159 -5.93 35.77 0.57
N ASP A 160 -5.33 34.72 0.01
CA ASP A 160 -3.96 34.81 -0.53
C ASP A 160 -3.86 34.28 -1.97
N ALA A 161 -2.97 34.87 -2.77
CA ALA A 161 -2.88 34.64 -4.22
C ALA A 161 -2.37 33.23 -4.61
N GLN A 162 -1.98 32.41 -3.64
CA GLN A 162 -1.53 31.03 -3.80
C GLN A 162 -2.39 30.09 -2.93
N GLN A 163 -3.43 29.51 -3.53
CA GLN A 163 -4.43 28.72 -2.83
C GLN A 163 -4.00 27.25 -2.68
N PHE A 164 -3.12 26.95 -1.73
CA PHE A 164 -2.78 25.58 -1.36
C PHE A 164 -3.99 24.86 -0.74
N ARG A 165 -4.12 23.54 -0.96
CA ARG A 165 -5.25 22.75 -0.44
C ARG A 165 -5.04 22.40 1.03
N TYR A 166 -6.00 22.73 1.89
CA TYR A 166 -6.00 22.38 3.31
C TYR A 166 -7.28 21.63 3.71
N GLY A 167 -7.14 20.68 4.63
CA GLY A 167 -8.26 19.93 5.19
C GLY A 167 -8.15 19.81 6.70
N ARG A 168 -9.29 19.61 7.36
CA ARG A 168 -9.36 19.21 8.76
C ARG A 168 -9.52 17.70 8.83
N PHE A 169 -8.60 17.04 9.53
CA PHE A 169 -8.48 15.59 9.59
C PHE A 169 -8.57 15.10 11.02
N ARG A 170 -9.36 14.04 11.25
CA ARG A 170 -9.32 13.28 12.50
C ARG A 170 -8.23 12.22 12.41
N ILE A 171 -7.31 12.22 13.37
CA ILE A 171 -6.28 11.19 13.50
C ILE A 171 -6.91 9.92 14.06
N LEU A 172 -6.79 8.81 13.35
CA LEU A 172 -7.43 7.55 13.74
C LEU A 172 -6.52 6.76 14.69
N PRO A 173 -7.06 6.14 15.75
CA PRO A 173 -6.30 5.25 16.60
C PRO A 173 -6.00 3.92 15.90
N ASP A 174 -4.85 3.34 16.17
CA ASP A 174 -4.59 1.92 15.89
C ASP A 174 -4.81 1.13 17.17
N GLU A 175 -6.02 0.59 17.30
CA GLU A 175 -6.43 -0.18 18.48
C GLU A 175 -5.78 -1.56 18.47
N ILE A 176 -4.86 -1.77 19.41
CA ILE A 176 -4.34 -3.10 19.74
C ILE A 176 -5.36 -3.76 20.66
N MET A 177 -6.08 -4.75 20.13
CA MET A 177 -7.05 -5.52 20.91
C MET A 177 -6.36 -6.63 21.68
N GLU A 178 -6.75 -6.78 22.95
CA GLU A 178 -6.34 -7.92 23.76
C GLU A 178 -6.95 -9.22 23.20
N SER A 179 -6.23 -10.34 23.33
CA SER A 179 -6.74 -11.66 22.93
C SER A 179 -8.14 -11.91 23.50
N PRO A 180 -9.13 -12.31 22.68
CA PRO A 180 -10.49 -12.56 23.13
C PRO A 180 -10.57 -13.53 24.33
N LEU A 181 -9.72 -14.56 24.33
CA LEU A 181 -9.68 -15.54 25.42
C LEU A 181 -9.13 -14.94 26.72
N LYS A 182 -8.16 -14.03 26.62
CA LYS A 182 -7.62 -13.31 27.78
C LYS A 182 -8.64 -12.32 28.37
N VAL A 183 -9.45 -11.68 27.53
CA VAL A 183 -10.56 -10.82 27.97
C VAL A 183 -11.61 -11.63 28.73
N LEU A 184 -11.95 -12.83 28.25
CA LEU A 184 -12.89 -13.73 28.93
C LEU A 184 -12.32 -14.34 30.22
N THR A 185 -10.99 -14.38 30.37
CA THR A 185 -10.35 -15.03 31.52
C THR A 185 -10.47 -14.14 32.76
N PRO A 186 -11.15 -14.60 33.83
CA PRO A 186 -11.24 -13.85 35.09
C PRO A 186 -9.85 -13.48 35.61
N PRO A 187 -9.65 -12.26 36.15
CA PRO A 187 -8.32 -11.79 36.59
C PRO A 187 -7.60 -12.76 37.53
N GLU A 188 -8.36 -13.41 38.42
CA GLU A 188 -7.85 -14.39 39.40
C GLU A 188 -7.29 -15.66 38.74
N TRP A 189 -7.74 -15.98 37.53
CA TRP A 189 -7.35 -17.19 36.80
C TRP A 189 -6.17 -16.95 35.85
N ARG A 190 -5.83 -15.69 35.55
CA ARG A 190 -4.77 -15.35 34.58
C ARG A 190 -3.38 -15.85 34.99
N ASN A 191 -3.14 -15.93 36.30
CA ASN A 191 -1.87 -16.39 36.87
C ASN A 191 -1.95 -17.82 37.43
N ALA A 192 -3.15 -18.40 37.48
CA ALA A 192 -3.35 -19.77 37.90
C ALA A 192 -3.07 -20.68 36.70
N LEU A 193 -2.09 -21.58 36.84
CA LEU A 193 -1.89 -22.67 35.90
C LEU A 193 -3.09 -23.62 36.05
N LEU A 194 -4.20 -23.34 35.37
CA LEU A 194 -5.30 -24.28 35.18
C LEU A 194 -4.96 -25.09 33.93
N PRO A 195 -4.24 -26.22 34.05
CA PRO A 195 -3.90 -27.01 32.89
C PRO A 195 -5.23 -27.57 32.37
N ASN A 196 -5.56 -27.27 31.11
CA ASN A 196 -6.72 -27.80 30.39
C ASN A 196 -8.04 -26.99 30.48
N PHE A 197 -8.09 -25.83 31.13
CA PHE A 197 -9.28 -24.96 31.02
C PHE A 197 -9.16 -24.00 29.83
N CYS A 198 -10.11 -24.06 28.90
CA CYS A 198 -10.23 -23.09 27.81
C CYS A 198 -11.23 -21.97 28.19
N PRO A 199 -10.80 -20.70 28.28
CA PRO A 199 -11.68 -19.57 28.63
C PRO A 199 -12.89 -19.40 27.70
N ALA A 200 -12.84 -19.96 26.48
CA ALA A 200 -13.97 -19.95 25.56
C ALA A 200 -15.24 -20.57 26.16
N TYR A 201 -15.11 -21.57 27.05
CA TYR A 201 -16.25 -22.22 27.72
C TYR A 201 -16.98 -21.30 28.70
N LEU A 202 -16.43 -20.13 29.03
CA LEU A 202 -17.13 -19.10 29.80
C LEU A 202 -18.12 -18.28 28.95
N SER A 203 -18.11 -18.51 27.64
CA SER A 203 -18.98 -17.83 26.68
C SER A 203 -20.02 -18.79 26.09
N ARG A 204 -20.97 -18.22 25.33
CA ARG A 204 -21.93 -19.01 24.53
C ARG A 204 -21.38 -19.49 23.19
N PHE A 205 -20.15 -19.13 22.84
CA PHE A 205 -19.56 -19.42 21.54
C PHE A 205 -18.62 -20.62 21.60
N SER A 206 -18.56 -21.38 20.50
CA SER A 206 -17.60 -22.48 20.36
C SER A 206 -16.16 -21.97 20.46
N PRO A 207 -15.23 -22.74 21.09
CA PRO A 207 -13.80 -22.39 21.11
C PRO A 207 -13.21 -22.08 19.73
N ALA A 208 -13.70 -22.74 18.68
CA ALA A 208 -13.24 -22.53 17.30
C ALA A 208 -13.53 -21.12 16.76
N LEU A 209 -14.49 -20.39 17.33
CA LEU A 209 -14.84 -19.04 16.88
C LEU A 209 -13.76 -18.00 17.24
N TYR A 210 -13.00 -18.23 18.31
CA TYR A 210 -12.09 -17.23 18.86
C TYR A 210 -10.81 -17.03 18.05
N GLY A 211 -10.25 -18.12 17.51
CA GLY A 211 -8.99 -18.08 16.75
C GLY A 211 -9.03 -17.10 15.55
N PRO A 212 -10.09 -17.10 14.72
CA PRO A 212 -10.25 -16.12 13.65
C PRO A 212 -10.31 -14.64 14.08
N PHE A 213 -10.38 -14.33 15.38
CA PHE A 213 -10.36 -12.97 15.94
C PHE A 213 -9.15 -12.71 16.85
N ASP A 214 -8.25 -13.69 16.99
CA ASP A 214 -7.01 -13.55 17.74
C ASP A 214 -5.86 -13.17 16.79
N VAL A 215 -5.13 -12.10 17.15
CA VAL A 215 -4.02 -11.60 16.31
C VAL A 215 -2.94 -12.65 16.11
N ARG A 216 -2.60 -13.42 17.15
CA ARG A 216 -1.52 -14.43 17.08
C ARG A 216 -1.91 -15.54 16.10
N ASP A 217 -3.14 -16.03 16.19
CA ASP A 217 -3.64 -17.08 15.33
C ASP A 217 -3.75 -16.59 13.88
N LEU A 218 -4.27 -15.38 13.66
CA LEU A 218 -4.32 -14.76 12.33
C LEU A 218 -2.95 -14.59 11.70
N VAL A 219 -1.97 -14.07 12.45
CA VAL A 219 -0.59 -13.91 11.96
C VAL A 219 0.03 -15.27 11.63
N ALA A 220 -0.24 -16.30 12.43
CA ALA A 220 0.24 -17.66 12.15
C ALA A 220 -0.36 -18.23 10.85
N GLU A 221 -1.67 -18.06 10.64
CA GLU A 221 -2.34 -18.49 9.41
C GLU A 221 -1.84 -17.72 8.18
N ILE A 222 -1.69 -16.40 8.28
CA ILE A 222 -1.15 -15.56 7.20
C ILE A 222 0.28 -15.98 6.87
N LYS A 223 1.13 -16.26 7.87
CA LYS A 223 2.51 -16.71 7.66
C LYS A 223 2.56 -17.98 6.80
N LYS A 224 1.62 -18.90 6.97
CA LYS A 224 1.50 -20.09 6.11
C LYS A 224 1.21 -19.70 4.66
N GLU A 225 0.28 -18.76 4.44
CA GLU A 225 -0.12 -18.29 3.11
C GLU A 225 0.99 -17.49 2.40
N ILE A 226 1.76 -16.66 3.09
CA ILE A 226 2.78 -15.81 2.45
C ILE A 226 4.08 -16.57 2.12
N ILE A 227 4.41 -17.62 2.90
CA ILE A 227 5.58 -18.47 2.62
C ILE A 227 5.41 -19.19 1.28
N THR A 228 4.20 -19.64 0.94
CA THR A 228 3.93 -20.28 -0.37
C THR A 228 4.13 -19.31 -1.53
N LEU A 229 4.03 -17.99 -1.28
CA LEU A 229 4.29 -16.92 -2.23
C LEU A 229 5.71 -16.39 -2.18
N GLN A 230 6.60 -17.04 -1.40
CA GLN A 230 7.98 -16.60 -1.21
C GLN A 230 8.08 -15.15 -0.68
N LEU A 231 7.04 -14.70 0.02
CA LEU A 231 7.00 -13.39 0.63
C LEU A 231 7.65 -13.44 2.01
N VAL A 232 8.58 -12.51 2.22
CA VAL A 232 9.23 -12.31 3.51
C VAL A 232 8.70 -11.00 4.11
N PRO A 233 8.18 -11.02 5.35
CA PRO A 233 7.79 -9.79 6.03
C PRO A 233 8.93 -8.78 6.03
N ALA A 234 8.61 -7.49 5.85
CA ALA A 234 9.63 -6.45 5.92
C ALA A 234 10.35 -6.50 7.28
N GLU A 235 11.68 -6.38 7.26
CA GLU A 235 12.52 -6.33 8.48
C GLU A 235 12.10 -5.20 9.44
N ARG A 236 11.36 -4.21 8.93
CA ARG A 236 10.88 -3.04 9.64
C ARG A 236 9.58 -3.25 10.41
N CYS A 237 8.90 -4.39 10.27
CA CYS A 237 7.66 -4.64 11.03
C CYS A 237 8.00 -4.82 12.51
N GLN A 238 7.63 -3.85 13.35
CA GLN A 238 7.94 -3.89 14.78
C GLN A 238 6.90 -4.69 15.57
N ASP A 239 5.65 -4.66 15.13
CA ASP A 239 4.53 -5.35 15.74
C ASP A 239 3.53 -5.91 14.70
N ASP A 240 2.44 -6.51 15.17
CA ASP A 240 1.40 -7.10 14.33
C ASP A 240 0.59 -6.06 13.53
N THR A 241 0.55 -4.81 14.03
CA THR A 241 -0.09 -3.69 13.32
C THR A 241 0.75 -3.29 12.11
N ASP A 242 2.07 -3.13 12.28
CA ASP A 242 3.00 -2.90 11.19
C ASP A 242 2.96 -4.04 10.17
N PHE A 243 2.91 -5.29 10.63
CA PHE A 243 2.76 -6.46 9.77
C PHE A 243 1.47 -6.39 8.94
N SER A 244 0.36 -5.97 9.54
CA SER A 244 -0.92 -5.81 8.83
C SER A 244 -0.86 -4.73 7.74
N TYR A 245 -0.13 -3.64 7.96
CA TYR A 245 0.06 -2.57 6.98
C TYR A 245 0.99 -2.98 5.84
N TRP A 246 2.11 -3.63 6.18
CA TRP A 246 3.01 -4.20 5.19
C TRP A 246 2.24 -5.14 4.26
N LEU A 247 1.44 -6.05 4.81
CA LEU A 247 0.66 -6.99 4.02
C LEU A 247 -0.36 -6.26 3.12
N ALA A 248 -1.10 -5.30 3.67
CA ALA A 248 -2.03 -4.47 2.90
C ALA A 248 -1.34 -3.71 1.76
N ALA A 249 -0.08 -3.29 1.95
CA ALA A 249 0.72 -2.62 0.96
C ALA A 249 1.27 -3.57 -0.12
N SER A 250 1.64 -4.80 0.24
CA SER A 250 2.29 -5.76 -0.66
C SER A 250 1.31 -6.51 -1.57
N LEU A 251 0.07 -6.76 -1.12
CA LEU A 251 -0.92 -7.53 -1.89
C LEU A 251 -1.42 -6.76 -3.13
N PRO A 252 -1.69 -7.46 -4.26
CA PRO A 252 -2.19 -6.85 -5.50
C PRO A 252 -3.69 -6.53 -5.42
N LEU A 253 -4.06 -5.69 -4.46
CA LEU A 253 -5.44 -5.31 -4.20
C LEU A 253 -5.79 -4.02 -4.93
N PRO A 254 -6.99 -3.92 -5.53
CA PRO A 254 -7.50 -2.66 -6.07
C PRO A 254 -7.49 -1.51 -5.04
N ALA A 255 -7.36 -0.27 -5.49
CA ALA A 255 -7.37 0.94 -4.63
C ALA A 255 -8.54 0.92 -3.64
N HIS A 256 -9.72 0.52 -4.11
CA HIS A 256 -10.90 0.42 -3.29
C HIS A 256 -10.68 -0.54 -2.10
N PHE A 257 -10.26 -1.79 -2.31
CA PHE A 257 -9.95 -2.70 -1.19
C PHE A 257 -8.85 -2.15 -0.28
N ARG A 258 -7.83 -1.49 -0.84
CA ARG A 258 -6.78 -0.85 -0.02
C ARG A 258 -7.32 0.28 0.86
N LEU A 259 -8.24 1.12 0.37
CA LEU A 259 -8.94 2.11 1.19
C LEU A 259 -9.74 1.44 2.31
N GLN A 260 -10.29 0.24 2.07
CA GLN A 260 -10.99 -0.50 3.14
C GLN A 260 -10.03 -0.94 4.24
N LEU A 261 -8.85 -1.43 3.86
CA LEU A 261 -7.80 -1.83 4.80
C LEU A 261 -7.21 -0.64 5.56
N LEU A 262 -7.12 0.53 4.90
CA LEU A 262 -6.75 1.79 5.53
C LEU A 262 -7.84 2.22 6.53
N GLY A 263 -9.10 2.16 6.15
CA GLY A 263 -10.25 2.49 7.01
C GLY A 263 -10.60 1.46 8.08
N ALA A 264 -9.88 0.33 8.15
CA ALA A 264 -10.17 -0.75 9.09
C ALA A 264 -10.12 -0.24 10.54
N CYS A 265 -11.10 -0.68 11.34
CA CYS A 265 -11.26 -0.28 12.73
C CYS A 265 -10.20 -0.87 13.68
N SER A 266 -9.54 -1.97 13.32
CA SER A 266 -8.54 -2.63 14.15
C SER A 266 -7.56 -3.47 13.33
N THR A 267 -6.43 -3.83 13.96
CA THR A 267 -5.43 -4.75 13.37
C THR A 267 -6.04 -6.12 13.06
N VAL A 268 -6.91 -6.64 13.92
CA VAL A 268 -7.62 -7.90 13.67
C VAL A 268 -8.46 -7.82 12.42
N HIS A 269 -9.26 -6.75 12.24
CA HIS A 269 -10.07 -6.58 11.05
C HIS A 269 -9.18 -6.55 9.80
N ARG A 270 -8.10 -5.75 9.81
CA ARG A 270 -7.17 -5.65 8.67
C ARG A 270 -6.53 -7.00 8.33
N LEU A 271 -6.05 -7.76 9.32
CA LEU A 271 -5.46 -9.08 9.12
C LEU A 271 -6.46 -10.10 8.58
N ARG A 272 -7.69 -10.13 9.11
CA ARG A 272 -8.76 -11.01 8.61
C ARG A 272 -9.08 -10.73 7.14
N SER A 273 -9.23 -9.46 6.78
CA SER A 273 -9.48 -9.05 5.39
C SER A 273 -8.32 -9.45 4.47
N CYS A 274 -7.08 -9.23 4.89
CA CYS A 274 -5.91 -9.67 4.13
C CYS A 274 -5.84 -11.20 3.97
N LEU A 275 -6.10 -11.96 5.03
CA LEU A 275 -6.12 -13.43 5.00
C LEU A 275 -7.20 -13.96 4.06
N LEU A 276 -8.39 -13.36 4.10
CA LEU A 276 -9.49 -13.70 3.21
C LEU A 276 -9.11 -13.48 1.75
N MET A 277 -8.46 -12.35 1.45
CA MET A 277 -7.97 -12.09 0.09
C MET A 277 -6.92 -13.11 -0.31
N LEU A 278 -5.89 -13.32 0.51
CA LEU A 278 -4.85 -14.32 0.27
C LEU A 278 -5.44 -15.70 -0.07
N ARG A 279 -6.47 -16.15 0.63
CA ARG A 279 -7.07 -17.48 0.41
C ARG A 279 -7.94 -17.59 -0.83
N ASN A 280 -8.55 -16.49 -1.27
CA ASN A 280 -9.59 -16.54 -2.29
C ASN A 280 -9.16 -15.96 -3.65
N PHE A 281 -8.09 -15.17 -3.74
CA PHE A 281 -7.54 -14.79 -5.05
C PHE A 281 -6.54 -15.84 -5.53
N ASN A 282 -6.76 -16.40 -6.71
CA ASN A 282 -5.84 -17.37 -7.31
C ASN A 282 -5.23 -16.87 -8.64
N ARG A 283 -5.82 -15.83 -9.24
CA ARG A 283 -5.41 -15.28 -10.54
C ARG A 283 -5.60 -13.77 -10.57
N LEU A 284 -4.78 -13.08 -11.35
CA LEU A 284 -4.96 -11.69 -11.75
C LEU A 284 -5.53 -11.64 -13.16
N ASP A 285 -6.55 -10.81 -13.35
CA ASP A 285 -7.22 -10.59 -14.62
C ASP A 285 -7.01 -9.16 -15.11
N CYS A 286 -7.13 -8.93 -16.41
CA CYS A 286 -7.18 -7.59 -16.98
C CYS A 286 -8.37 -6.80 -16.39
N ALA A 287 -8.12 -5.59 -15.87
CA ALA A 287 -9.18 -4.76 -15.27
C ALA A 287 -10.33 -4.45 -16.25
N ILE A 288 -10.03 -4.34 -17.55
CA ILE A 288 -11.00 -3.99 -18.60
C ILE A 288 -11.75 -5.24 -19.09
N CYS A 289 -11.07 -6.18 -19.76
CA CYS A 289 -11.73 -7.30 -20.44
C CYS A 289 -11.77 -8.61 -19.65
N LYS A 290 -11.28 -8.62 -18.41
CA LYS A 290 -11.29 -9.76 -17.48
C LYS A 290 -10.59 -11.03 -17.96
N VAL A 291 -9.76 -10.95 -19.01
CA VAL A 291 -8.93 -12.09 -19.43
C VAL A 291 -7.86 -12.37 -18.37
N GLY A 292 -7.63 -13.65 -18.06
CA GLY A 292 -6.61 -14.06 -17.08
C GLY A 292 -5.19 -13.71 -17.53
N LEU A 293 -4.39 -13.14 -16.63
CA LEU A 293 -3.04 -12.63 -16.91
C LEU A 293 -1.97 -13.41 -16.16
N ALA A 294 -2.08 -13.59 -14.85
CA ALA A 294 -1.05 -14.26 -14.04
C ALA A 294 -1.70 -15.03 -12.87
N LEU A 295 -1.05 -16.08 -12.38
CA LEU A 295 -1.49 -16.78 -11.17
C LEU A 295 -0.92 -16.11 -9.92
N LYS A 296 -1.55 -16.35 -8.77
CA LYS A 296 -1.05 -15.90 -7.46
C LYS A 296 0.39 -16.36 -7.20
N GLU A 297 0.71 -17.60 -7.58
CA GLU A 297 2.04 -18.22 -7.44
C GLU A 297 3.11 -17.63 -8.38
N ASP A 298 2.71 -16.89 -9.42
CA ASP A 298 3.65 -16.22 -10.31
C ASP A 298 4.27 -14.97 -9.67
N GLY A 299 3.79 -14.52 -8.51
CA GLY A 299 4.36 -13.40 -7.77
C GLY A 299 5.88 -13.56 -7.54
N ILE A 300 6.62 -12.47 -7.71
CA ILE A 300 8.04 -12.39 -7.34
C ILE A 300 8.31 -11.06 -6.66
N ALA A 301 8.99 -11.07 -5.52
CA ALA A 301 9.42 -9.86 -4.85
C ALA A 301 10.72 -9.36 -5.48
N MET A 302 10.64 -8.34 -6.33
CA MET A 302 11.83 -7.65 -6.86
C MET A 302 12.30 -6.51 -5.94
N THR A 303 11.73 -6.42 -4.74
CA THR A 303 12.01 -5.40 -3.74
C THR A 303 11.73 -5.95 -2.35
N ARG A 304 12.45 -5.44 -1.32
CA ARG A 304 12.18 -5.76 0.09
C ARG A 304 10.78 -5.35 0.56
N ALA A 305 10.09 -4.47 -0.17
CA ALA A 305 8.72 -4.06 0.13
C ALA A 305 7.67 -5.17 -0.16
N GLY A 306 8.05 -6.24 -0.86
CA GLY A 306 7.15 -7.36 -1.22
C GLY A 306 6.87 -7.41 -2.73
N LEU A 307 5.68 -7.87 -3.10
CA LEU A 307 5.30 -8.05 -4.51
C LEU A 307 4.92 -6.73 -5.21
N THR A 308 4.54 -5.71 -4.43
CA THR A 308 4.08 -4.42 -4.96
C THR A 308 4.97 -3.29 -4.46
N SER A 309 5.37 -2.39 -5.35
CA SER A 309 6.07 -1.15 -4.99
C SER A 309 5.72 -0.02 -5.94
N ALA A 310 5.79 1.21 -5.44
CA ALA A 310 5.46 2.41 -6.21
C ALA A 310 6.71 3.00 -6.88
N TYR A 311 6.53 3.49 -8.11
CA TYR A 311 7.58 4.15 -8.89
C TYR A 311 7.01 5.34 -9.66
N ILE A 312 7.80 6.37 -9.93
CA ILE A 312 7.40 7.47 -10.81
C ILE A 312 7.80 7.10 -12.24
N ASN A 313 6.90 7.31 -13.20
CA ASN A 313 7.21 7.17 -14.62
C ASN A 313 7.81 8.49 -15.17
N PRO A 314 8.36 8.50 -16.41
CA PRO A 314 8.90 9.72 -17.00
C PRO A 314 7.91 10.89 -17.11
N GLY A 315 6.60 10.61 -17.13
CA GLY A 315 5.54 11.63 -17.12
C GLY A 315 5.16 12.13 -15.73
N GLY A 316 5.94 11.82 -14.69
CA GLY A 316 5.70 12.29 -13.32
C GLY A 316 4.60 11.53 -12.56
N LEU A 317 3.99 10.49 -13.14
CA LEU A 317 2.92 9.74 -12.49
C LEU A 317 3.47 8.63 -11.59
N THR A 318 3.06 8.60 -10.33
CA THR A 318 3.29 7.46 -9.45
C THR A 318 2.47 6.25 -9.90
N GLN A 319 3.10 5.09 -10.03
CA GLN A 319 2.51 3.82 -10.45
C GLN A 319 2.87 2.74 -9.44
N GLU A 320 1.86 2.06 -8.89
CA GLU A 320 2.07 0.83 -8.11
C GLU A 320 2.24 -0.37 -9.05
N ILE A 321 3.37 -1.06 -8.91
CA ILE A 321 3.80 -2.12 -9.80
C ILE A 321 3.86 -3.43 -9.05
N PHE A 322 3.06 -4.39 -9.51
CA PHE A 322 3.06 -5.76 -9.05
C PHE A 322 3.98 -6.62 -9.91
N THR A 323 4.99 -7.24 -9.33
CA THR A 323 5.99 -8.02 -10.09
C THR A 323 5.66 -9.51 -10.13
N VAL A 324 5.71 -10.09 -11.34
CA VAL A 324 5.42 -11.51 -11.61
C VAL A 324 6.45 -12.16 -12.54
N LYS A 325 6.67 -13.45 -12.36
CA LYS A 325 7.57 -14.29 -13.16
C LYS A 325 6.96 -14.60 -14.54
N LYS A 326 5.64 -14.82 -14.60
CA LYS A 326 4.93 -15.22 -15.82
C LYS A 326 3.67 -14.39 -16.02
N VAL A 327 3.35 -14.15 -17.29
CA VAL A 327 2.11 -13.50 -17.73
C VAL A 327 1.64 -14.15 -19.03
N SER A 328 0.33 -14.40 -19.12
CA SER A 328 -0.39 -14.92 -20.28
C SER A 328 -1.28 -13.83 -20.89
N ASN A 329 -1.77 -14.05 -22.12
CA ASN A 329 -2.71 -13.15 -22.81
C ASN A 329 -2.20 -11.71 -23.01
N VAL A 330 -0.88 -11.56 -23.18
CA VAL A 330 -0.21 -10.26 -23.37
C VAL A 330 0.61 -10.19 -24.65
N ARG A 331 0.77 -8.97 -25.16
CA ARG A 331 1.67 -8.62 -26.27
C ARG A 331 2.74 -7.69 -25.73
N VAL A 332 3.99 -8.00 -26.03
CA VAL A 332 5.14 -7.10 -25.81
C VAL A 332 5.34 -6.29 -27.09
N PHE A 333 5.57 -4.99 -26.96
CA PHE A 333 5.79 -4.10 -28.09
C PHE A 333 6.78 -2.98 -27.76
N GLY A 334 7.30 -2.32 -28.80
CA GLY A 334 8.37 -1.32 -28.69
C GLY A 334 9.77 -1.94 -28.63
N GLN A 335 10.78 -1.06 -28.71
CA GLN A 335 12.18 -1.44 -28.53
C GLN A 335 12.51 -1.55 -27.04
N ALA A 336 13.44 -2.45 -26.70
CA ALA A 336 13.93 -2.55 -25.34
C ALA A 336 14.80 -1.34 -25.00
N THR A 337 14.61 -0.77 -23.82
CA THR A 337 15.39 0.38 -23.34
C THR A 337 15.69 0.25 -21.85
N THR A 338 16.81 0.83 -21.41
CA THR A 338 17.18 0.98 -20.00
C THR A 338 16.85 2.37 -19.46
N GLN A 339 16.39 3.28 -20.33
CA GLN A 339 16.04 4.64 -19.95
C GLN A 339 14.97 4.61 -18.85
N TYR A 340 15.25 5.27 -17.73
CA TYR A 340 14.32 5.36 -16.59
C TYR A 340 13.90 4.00 -16.01
N THR A 341 14.75 2.96 -16.14
CA THR A 341 14.44 1.65 -15.57
C THR A 341 14.35 1.72 -14.04
N TRP A 342 13.30 1.11 -13.49
CA TRP A 342 13.12 0.99 -12.05
C TRP A 342 13.92 -0.15 -11.42
N PHE A 343 14.39 -1.08 -12.25
CA PHE A 343 15.15 -2.25 -11.86
C PHE A 343 16.51 -2.23 -12.57
N PRO A 344 17.56 -1.67 -11.94
CA PRO A 344 18.89 -1.62 -12.52
C PRO A 344 19.38 -3.00 -12.97
N GLY A 345 20.04 -3.09 -14.13
CA GLY A 345 20.42 -4.39 -14.71
C GLY A 345 19.34 -5.02 -15.62
N TYR A 346 18.19 -4.37 -15.79
CA TYR A 346 17.14 -4.79 -16.73
C TYR A 346 16.79 -3.70 -17.75
N ALA A 347 16.57 -4.11 -19.00
CA ALA A 347 15.88 -3.31 -20.00
C ALA A 347 14.38 -3.64 -19.98
N TRP A 348 13.54 -2.66 -20.28
CA TRP A 348 12.09 -2.82 -20.29
C TRP A 348 11.47 -2.60 -21.68
N ARG A 349 10.29 -3.22 -21.89
CA ARG A 349 9.40 -3.02 -23.04
C ARG A 349 7.96 -2.93 -22.58
N HIS A 350 7.13 -2.22 -23.35
CA HIS A 350 5.73 -2.08 -23.01
C HIS A 350 4.97 -3.41 -23.16
N LEU A 351 4.01 -3.60 -22.25
CA LEU A 351 3.11 -4.74 -22.19
C LEU A 351 1.67 -4.27 -22.41
N GLN A 352 0.93 -4.98 -23.25
CA GLN A 352 -0.49 -4.73 -23.51
C GLN A 352 -1.30 -6.02 -23.41
N CYS A 353 -2.57 -5.89 -23.05
CA CYS A 353 -3.53 -6.98 -23.09
C CYS A 353 -3.81 -7.39 -24.55
N ARG A 354 -3.79 -8.70 -24.85
CA ARG A 354 -4.17 -9.19 -26.19
C ARG A 354 -5.66 -9.02 -26.49
N GLY A 355 -6.51 -9.00 -25.46
CA GLY A 355 -7.97 -8.93 -25.63
C GLY A 355 -8.51 -7.51 -25.88
N CYS A 356 -8.06 -6.53 -25.11
CA CYS A 356 -8.56 -5.15 -25.19
C CYS A 356 -7.50 -4.10 -25.55
N HIS A 357 -6.25 -4.50 -25.78
CA HIS A 357 -5.12 -3.61 -26.06
C HIS A 357 -4.79 -2.59 -24.97
N ASN A 358 -5.39 -2.69 -23.77
CA ASN A 358 -5.04 -1.86 -22.63
C ASN A 358 -3.56 -2.02 -22.28
N HIS A 359 -2.90 -0.93 -21.91
CA HIS A 359 -1.54 -0.99 -21.37
C HIS A 359 -1.59 -1.64 -19.98
N LEU A 360 -0.82 -2.72 -19.78
CA LEU A 360 -0.81 -3.46 -18.52
C LEU A 360 0.44 -3.21 -17.68
N GLY A 361 1.48 -2.60 -18.26
CA GLY A 361 2.77 -2.41 -17.62
C GLY A 361 3.94 -2.80 -18.53
N TRP A 362 4.93 -3.51 -17.99
CA TRP A 362 6.21 -3.70 -18.68
C TRP A 362 6.76 -5.12 -18.52
N ARG A 363 7.46 -5.59 -19.56
CA ARG A 363 8.36 -6.74 -19.50
C ARG A 363 9.77 -6.26 -19.22
N TYR A 364 10.47 -6.91 -18.30
CA TYR A 364 11.87 -6.67 -17.97
C TYR A 364 12.73 -7.86 -18.41
N ASP A 365 13.75 -7.58 -19.21
CA ASP A 365 14.73 -8.54 -19.72
C ASP A 365 16.10 -8.21 -19.11
N ALA A 366 16.78 -9.20 -18.50
CA ALA A 366 18.08 -8.99 -17.89
C ALA A 366 19.12 -8.61 -18.95
N LEU A 367 19.97 -7.64 -18.63
CA LEU A 367 21.09 -7.23 -19.49
C LEU A 367 22.26 -8.21 -19.42
N ASP A 368 22.44 -8.83 -18.24
CA ASP A 368 23.48 -9.80 -17.96
C ASP A 368 22.90 -11.23 -17.96
N GLY A 369 23.59 -12.13 -18.67
CA GLY A 369 23.29 -13.55 -18.74
C GLY A 369 23.45 -14.29 -17.40
N HIS A 370 24.06 -13.72 -16.36
CA HIS A 370 24.19 -14.30 -15.01
C HIS A 370 23.11 -13.81 -14.03
N LEU A 371 22.49 -12.67 -14.31
CA LEU A 371 21.48 -12.08 -13.41
C LEU A 371 20.20 -12.95 -13.36
N THR A 372 19.68 -13.18 -12.15
CA THR A 372 18.43 -13.92 -11.92
C THR A 372 17.41 -13.04 -11.19
N PRO A 373 16.14 -12.99 -11.66
CA PRO A 373 15.59 -13.71 -12.82
C PRO A 373 16.06 -13.17 -14.18
N LYS A 374 16.12 -14.03 -15.22
CA LYS A 374 16.47 -13.60 -16.60
C LYS A 374 15.41 -12.69 -17.23
N LEU A 375 14.16 -12.86 -16.81
CA LEU A 375 13.04 -12.05 -17.24
C LEU A 375 11.96 -12.03 -16.14
N PHE A 376 11.21 -10.94 -16.07
CA PHE A 376 9.99 -10.84 -15.27
C PHE A 376 9.08 -9.75 -15.86
N TYR A 377 7.93 -9.52 -15.23
CA TYR A 377 6.98 -8.49 -15.66
C TYR A 377 6.59 -7.62 -14.45
N GLY A 378 6.43 -6.32 -14.70
CA GLY A 378 5.80 -5.39 -13.77
C GLY A 378 4.43 -4.99 -14.28
N LEU A 379 3.37 -5.43 -13.61
CA LEU A 379 1.99 -5.12 -13.94
C LEU A 379 1.53 -3.88 -13.16
N ARG A 380 0.87 -2.93 -13.83
CA ARG A 380 0.26 -1.78 -13.19
C ARG A 380 -0.93 -2.24 -12.35
N ARG A 381 -0.95 -1.89 -11.06
CA ARG A 381 -1.98 -2.31 -10.12
C ARG A 381 -3.39 -1.86 -10.53
N GLY A 382 -3.53 -0.67 -11.13
CA GLY A 382 -4.80 -0.16 -11.64
C GLY A 382 -5.36 -0.91 -12.85
N ASP A 383 -4.50 -1.61 -13.60
CA ASP A 383 -4.87 -2.29 -14.84
C ASP A 383 -5.09 -3.80 -14.67
N VAL A 384 -4.93 -4.31 -13.44
CA VAL A 384 -5.18 -5.70 -13.08
C VAL A 384 -6.11 -5.80 -11.88
N VAL A 385 -6.91 -6.86 -11.83
CA VAL A 385 -7.81 -7.12 -10.70
C VAL A 385 -7.65 -8.57 -10.23
N PRO A 386 -7.62 -8.82 -8.92
CA PRO A 386 -7.66 -10.17 -8.39
C PRO A 386 -8.99 -10.81 -8.76
N ASN A 387 -8.90 -11.97 -9.40
CA ASN A 387 -10.04 -12.84 -9.58
C ASN A 387 -10.22 -13.64 -8.29
N ILE A 388 -11.20 -13.19 -7.51
CA ILE A 388 -11.68 -13.88 -6.33
C ILE A 388 -12.69 -14.91 -6.84
N GLN A 389 -12.20 -16.10 -7.20
CA GLN A 389 -13.11 -17.22 -7.42
C GLN A 389 -13.41 -17.83 -6.05
N PRO A 390 -14.69 -18.07 -5.73
CA PRO A 390 -15.02 -19.00 -4.66
C PRO A 390 -14.33 -20.35 -4.95
N GLN A 391 -13.95 -21.09 -3.90
CA GLN A 391 -13.22 -22.36 -4.05
C GLN A 391 -13.81 -23.23 -5.16
N GLU A 392 -12.97 -23.72 -6.08
CA GLU A 392 -13.42 -24.59 -7.16
C GLU A 392 -14.20 -25.78 -6.59
N GLY A 393 -15.43 -25.99 -7.09
CA GLY A 393 -16.31 -27.08 -6.64
C GLY A 393 -17.51 -26.67 -5.78
N LEU A 394 -17.69 -25.38 -5.48
CA LEU A 394 -18.88 -24.91 -4.76
C LEU A 394 -20.10 -24.82 -5.69
N SER A 395 -21.20 -25.46 -5.27
CA SER A 395 -22.50 -25.37 -5.93
C SER A 395 -23.10 -23.96 -5.79
N PRO A 396 -24.05 -23.54 -6.65
CA PRO A 396 -24.69 -22.23 -6.55
C PRO A 396 -25.32 -21.90 -5.19
N ALA A 397 -25.78 -22.91 -4.44
CA ALA A 397 -26.29 -22.74 -3.08
C ALA A 397 -25.16 -22.47 -2.07
N GLN A 398 -24.04 -23.19 -2.19
CA GLN A 398 -22.85 -22.95 -1.37
C GLN A 398 -22.15 -21.65 -1.72
N LEU A 399 -22.25 -21.19 -2.96
CA LEU A 399 -21.81 -19.86 -3.37
C LEU A 399 -22.66 -18.78 -2.73
N LYS A 400 -23.98 -18.96 -2.74
CA LYS A 400 -24.90 -18.05 -2.08
C LYS A 400 -24.66 -18.01 -0.57
N GLU A 401 -24.49 -19.16 0.09
CA GLU A 401 -24.18 -19.26 1.52
C GLU A 401 -22.79 -18.68 1.83
N PHE A 402 -21.77 -18.94 1.00
CA PHE A 402 -20.47 -18.31 1.08
C PHE A 402 -20.59 -16.79 0.98
N TYR A 403 -21.33 -16.26 0.00
CA TYR A 403 -21.53 -14.83 -0.15
C TYR A 403 -22.42 -14.25 0.95
N GLU A 404 -23.39 -14.97 1.52
CA GLU A 404 -24.21 -14.49 2.64
C GLU A 404 -23.42 -14.47 3.96
N GLU A 405 -22.64 -15.51 4.25
CA GLU A 405 -21.71 -15.55 5.40
C GLU A 405 -20.61 -14.51 5.28
N HIS A 406 -20.04 -14.34 4.08
CA HIS A 406 -18.98 -13.40 3.82
C HIS A 406 -19.47 -11.99 3.52
N GLU A 407 -20.70 -11.73 3.06
CA GLU A 407 -21.26 -10.38 2.91
C GLU A 407 -21.44 -9.73 4.28
N HIS A 408 -21.85 -10.47 5.30
CA HIS A 408 -21.91 -9.96 6.66
C HIS A 408 -20.51 -9.80 7.30
N ALA A 409 -19.53 -10.64 6.93
CA ALA A 409 -18.15 -10.52 7.37
C ALA A 409 -17.30 -9.51 6.56
N MET A 410 -17.73 -9.18 5.34
CA MET A 410 -17.14 -8.22 4.40
C MET A 410 -17.96 -6.93 4.30
N MET A 411 -19.07 -6.82 5.02
CA MET A 411 -19.70 -5.53 5.29
C MET A 411 -18.60 -4.66 5.87
N PRO A 412 -18.25 -3.56 5.20
CA PRO A 412 -17.11 -2.84 5.65
C PRO A 412 -17.35 -2.21 7.02
N VAL A 413 -16.68 -2.78 8.03
CA VAL A 413 -16.61 -2.20 9.36
C VAL A 413 -15.49 -1.17 9.37
N TYR A 414 -15.77 -0.02 8.76
CA TYR A 414 -14.86 1.12 8.84
C TYR A 414 -15.01 1.79 10.21
N TYR A 415 -13.97 2.52 10.61
CA TYR A 415 -14.09 3.49 11.71
C TYR A 415 -15.33 4.38 11.48
N ARG A 416 -16.17 4.47 12.51
CA ARG A 416 -17.28 5.42 12.58
C ARG A 416 -17.02 6.31 13.78
N GLU A 417 -17.18 7.61 13.62
CA GLU A 417 -17.12 8.50 14.78
C GLU A 417 -18.16 8.05 15.83
N PRO A 418 -17.81 8.05 17.12
CA PRO A 418 -18.80 7.86 18.17
C PRO A 418 -19.88 8.92 18.00
N LYS A 419 -21.16 8.53 17.99
CA LYS A 419 -22.25 9.51 18.06
C LYS A 419 -22.05 10.29 19.37
N SER A 420 -21.96 11.62 19.28
CA SER A 420 -22.09 12.47 20.47
C SER A 420 -23.47 12.21 21.07
N ASN A 421 -23.47 11.65 22.28
CA ASN A 421 -24.68 11.58 23.11
C ASN A 421 -25.03 12.96 23.66
#